data_AF-A0A965M5W7-F1
#
_entry.id   AF-A0A965M5W7-F1
#
_cell.length_a   1.000
_cell.length_b   1.000
_cell.length_c   1.000
_cell.angle_alpha   90.00
_cell.angle_beta   90.00
_cell.angle_gamma   90.00
#
_symmetry.space_group_name_H-M   'P 1'
#
loop_
_entity.id
_entity.type
_entity.pdbx_description
1 polymer ?
#
loop_
_entity_poly.entity_id
_entity_poly.type
_entity_poly.pdbx_seq_one_letter_code
_entity_poly.pdbx_strand_id
1 'polypeptide(L)'
;RACLESLAFAYRESLESIEKVTGEKIKTLHIVGGGSQNKLLNQMAADATGRTVVTGPIEGTAIGNLLIQAYGLGRLKSHQEIRQVVRTSFPIETFQPQSNPSWEEAWKRFQTLRKKQGTHP
;
A
#
# COMPACT_ATOMS: atom_id res chain seq x y z
N ARG A 1 -15.34 -4.55 9.88
CA ARG A 1 -15.02 -3.11 9.71
C ARG A 1 -13.80 -2.71 10.55
N ALA A 2 -13.84 -2.84 11.88
CA ALA A 2 -12.71 -2.48 12.76
C ALA A 2 -11.35 -3.10 12.35
N CYS A 3 -11.31 -4.38 11.95
CA CYS A 3 -10.05 -5.01 11.49
C CYS A 3 -9.44 -4.35 10.25
N LEU A 4 -10.27 -3.86 9.32
CA LEU A 4 -9.78 -3.19 8.11
C LEU A 4 -9.28 -1.79 8.44
N GLU A 5 -9.99 -1.07 9.32
CA GLU A 5 -9.57 0.25 9.81
C GLU A 5 -8.24 0.14 10.57
N SER A 6 -8.08 -0.85 11.46
CA SER A 6 -6.81 -1.07 12.15
C SER A 6 -5.65 -1.38 11.19
N LEU A 7 -5.91 -2.11 10.11
CA LEU A 7 -4.90 -2.40 9.09
C LEU A 7 -4.53 -1.15 8.27
N ALA A 8 -5.51 -0.35 7.88
CA ALA A 8 -5.28 0.94 7.23
C ALA A 8 -4.44 1.89 8.11
N PHE A 9 -4.71 1.93 9.41
CA PHE A 9 -3.91 2.68 10.37
C PHE A 9 -2.50 2.11 10.57
N ALA A 10 -2.34 0.78 10.54
CA ALA A 10 -1.02 0.15 10.56
C ALA A 10 -0.19 0.50 9.31
N TYR A 11 -0.82 0.64 8.13
CA TYR A 11 -0.15 1.16 6.94
C TYR A 11 0.30 2.60 7.13
N ARG A 12 -0.59 3.48 7.63
CA ARG A 12 -0.24 4.88 7.92
C ARG A 12 0.98 4.97 8.84
N GLU A 13 0.96 4.21 9.92
CA GLU A 13 2.05 4.20 10.88
C GLU A 13 3.39 3.73 10.29
N SER A 14 3.34 2.68 9.48
CA SER A 14 4.51 2.13 8.80
C SER A 14 5.08 3.16 7.82
N LEU A 15 4.21 3.83 7.06
CA LEU A 15 4.60 4.91 6.15
C LEU A 15 5.24 6.07 6.92
N GLU A 16 4.58 6.63 7.93
CA GLU A 16 5.11 7.73 8.75
C GLU A 16 6.45 7.35 9.40
N SER A 17 6.63 6.10 9.81
CA SER A 17 7.90 5.60 10.37
C SER A 17 9.01 5.56 9.33
N ILE A 18 8.73 5.08 8.10
CA ILE A 18 9.71 5.08 7.01
C ILE A 18 10.09 6.52 6.66
N GLU A 19 9.12 7.42 6.52
CA GLU A 19 9.36 8.83 6.20
C GLU A 19 10.20 9.54 7.26
N LYS A 20 10.01 9.19 8.54
CA LYS A 20 10.84 9.72 9.63
C LYS A 20 12.30 9.29 9.51
N VAL A 21 12.56 8.08 9.01
CA VAL A 21 13.92 7.55 8.84
C VAL A 21 14.57 8.06 7.56
N THR A 22 13.81 8.14 6.46
CA THR A 22 14.34 8.52 5.15
C THR A 22 14.36 10.04 4.92
N GLY A 23 13.53 10.80 5.63
CA GLY A 23 13.29 12.23 5.39
C GLY A 23 12.42 12.52 4.15
N GLU A 24 11.97 11.48 3.44
CA GLU A 24 11.28 11.60 2.16
C GLU A 24 9.79 11.29 2.29
N LYS A 25 8.93 12.09 1.65
CA LYS A 25 7.48 11.89 1.70
C LYS A 25 7.02 10.88 0.64
N ILE A 26 6.36 9.81 1.09
CA ILE A 26 6.02 8.65 0.27
C ILE A 26 4.92 8.84 -0.78
N LYS A 27 3.95 9.75 -0.75
CA LYS A 27 2.91 9.97 -1.83
C LYS A 27 2.02 8.78 -2.29
N THR A 28 2.54 7.59 -2.63
CA THR A 28 1.82 6.45 -3.21
C THR A 28 2.10 5.16 -2.46
N LEU A 29 1.05 4.42 -2.10
CA LEU A 29 1.10 3.07 -1.54
C LEU A 29 0.68 2.04 -2.61
N HIS A 30 1.57 1.11 -2.94
CA HIS A 30 1.25 0.00 -3.85
C HIS A 30 0.81 -1.24 -3.06
N ILE A 31 -0.44 -1.69 -3.27
CA ILE A 31 -0.97 -2.91 -2.63
C ILE A 31 -1.05 -4.02 -3.68
N VAL A 32 -0.37 -5.13 -3.41
CA VAL A 32 -0.35 -6.34 -4.25
C VAL A 32 -0.83 -7.55 -3.44
N GLY A 33 -0.96 -8.73 -4.06
CA GLY A 33 -1.45 -9.91 -3.34
C GLY A 33 -2.97 -9.93 -3.17
N GLY A 34 -3.49 -10.85 -2.37
CA GLY A 34 -4.93 -10.94 -2.07
C GLY A 34 -5.51 -9.66 -1.46
N GLY A 35 -4.69 -8.86 -0.76
CA GLY A 35 -5.10 -7.56 -0.23
C GLY A 35 -5.54 -6.57 -1.32
N SER A 36 -5.00 -6.68 -2.54
CA SER A 36 -5.32 -5.76 -3.63
C SER A 36 -6.78 -5.90 -4.11
N GLN A 37 -7.41 -7.05 -3.88
CA GLN A 37 -8.82 -7.30 -4.24
C GLN A 37 -9.82 -6.63 -3.29
N ASN A 38 -9.40 -6.25 -2.07
CA ASN A 38 -10.30 -5.67 -1.08
C ASN A 38 -10.45 -4.16 -1.28
N LYS A 39 -11.37 -3.77 -2.16
CA LYS A 39 -11.63 -2.35 -2.50
C LYS A 39 -11.95 -1.48 -1.28
N LEU A 40 -12.67 -2.03 -0.30
CA LEU A 40 -13.01 -1.30 0.92
C LEU A 40 -11.75 -0.99 1.73
N LEU A 41 -10.88 -1.97 1.94
CA LEU A 41 -9.58 -1.76 2.59
C LEU A 41 -8.72 -0.76 1.81
N ASN A 42 -8.68 -0.85 0.49
CA ASN A 42 -7.85 0.03 -0.34
C ASN A 42 -8.30 1.50 -0.25
N GLN A 43 -9.61 1.75 -0.24
CA GLN A 43 -10.14 3.11 -0.02
C GLN A 43 -9.87 3.58 1.42
N MET A 44 -10.11 2.72 2.42
CA MET A 44 -9.78 3.04 3.82
C MET A 44 -8.29 3.36 4.01
N ALA A 45 -7.41 2.63 3.33
CA ALA A 45 -5.98 2.88 3.34
C ALA A 45 -5.63 4.22 2.68
N ALA A 46 -6.24 4.56 1.54
CA ALA A 46 -6.04 5.86 0.91
C ALA A 46 -6.46 7.00 1.85
N ASP A 47 -7.65 6.91 2.43
CA ASP A 47 -8.17 7.92 3.34
C ASP A 47 -7.34 8.05 4.62
N ALA A 48 -7.03 6.92 5.28
CA ALA A 48 -6.30 6.92 6.54
C ALA A 48 -4.86 7.44 6.39
N THR A 49 -4.19 7.09 5.28
CA THR A 49 -2.80 7.48 5.01
C THR A 49 -2.66 8.85 4.36
N GLY A 50 -3.75 9.37 3.77
CA GLY A 50 -3.74 10.56 2.93
C GLY A 50 -2.91 10.37 1.65
N ARG A 51 -2.70 9.14 1.19
CA ARG A 51 -1.87 8.78 0.03
C ARG A 51 -2.71 8.18 -1.09
N THR A 52 -2.22 8.32 -2.32
CA THR A 52 -2.77 7.56 -3.43
C THR A 52 -2.48 6.07 -3.21
N VAL A 53 -3.49 5.22 -3.29
CA VAL A 53 -3.31 3.77 -3.27
C VAL A 53 -3.45 3.22 -4.67
N VAL A 54 -2.46 2.44 -5.13
CA VAL A 54 -2.48 1.78 -6.43
C VAL A 54 -2.45 0.27 -6.20
N THR A 55 -3.44 -0.43 -6.74
CA THR A 55 -3.51 -1.89 -6.65
C THR A 55 -2.78 -2.52 -7.82
N GLY A 56 -1.89 -3.45 -7.51
CA GLY A 56 -1.20 -4.26 -8.49
C GLY A 56 -1.77 -5.68 -8.58
N PRO A 57 -1.15 -6.54 -9.41
CA PRO A 57 -1.64 -7.89 -9.62
C PRO A 57 -1.61 -8.72 -8.34
N ILE A 58 -2.55 -9.66 -8.23
CA ILE A 58 -2.66 -10.60 -7.11
C ILE A 58 -1.37 -11.43 -7.00
N GLU A 59 -0.87 -11.92 -8.14
CA GLU A 59 0.34 -12.76 -8.18
C GLU A 59 1.62 -11.94 -8.40
N GLY A 60 1.74 -10.77 -7.77
CA GLY A 60 2.85 -9.83 -7.98
C GLY A 60 4.23 -10.46 -7.80
N THR A 61 4.40 -11.35 -6.83
CA THR A 61 5.65 -12.08 -6.59
C THR A 61 6.01 -13.01 -7.76
N ALA A 62 5.06 -13.82 -8.22
CA ALA A 62 5.27 -14.76 -9.33
C ALA A 62 5.55 -14.01 -10.65
N ILE A 63 4.79 -12.94 -10.91
CA ILE A 63 4.99 -12.08 -12.08
C ILE A 63 6.36 -11.42 -12.05
N GLY A 64 6.77 -10.86 -10.91
CA GLY A 64 8.09 -10.24 -10.76
C GLY A 64 9.23 -11.24 -11.03
N ASN A 65 9.10 -12.47 -10.53
CA ASN A 65 10.07 -13.54 -10.76
C ASN A 65 10.15 -13.93 -12.24
N LEU A 66 9.01 -14.11 -12.91
CA LEU A 66 8.98 -14.41 -14.34
C LEU A 66 9.62 -13.31 -15.18
N LEU A 67 9.30 -12.04 -14.89
CA LEU A 67 9.77 -10.91 -15.69
C LEU A 67 11.27 -10.64 -15.51
N ILE A 68 11.81 -10.83 -14.30
CA ILE A 68 13.27 -10.68 -14.10
C ILE A 68 14.06 -11.81 -14.78
N GLN A 69 13.51 -13.03 -14.84
CA GLN A 69 14.09 -14.11 -15.63
C GLN A 69 14.02 -13.82 -17.14
N ALA A 70 12.89 -13.31 -17.63
CA ALA A 70 12.76 -12.90 -19.03
C ALA A 70 13.75 -11.78 -19.40
N TYR A 71 13.98 -10.84 -18.49
CA TYR A 71 15.04 -9.81 -18.63
C TYR A 71 16.43 -10.43 -18.69
N GLY A 72 16.76 -11.36 -17.78
CA GLY A 72 18.05 -12.08 -17.80
C GLY A 72 18.30 -12.89 -19.08
N LEU A 73 17.23 -13.36 -19.72
CA LEU A 73 17.27 -14.06 -21.02
C LEU A 73 17.26 -13.11 -22.23
N GLY A 74 17.33 -11.79 -22.02
CA GLY A 74 17.32 -10.78 -23.09
C GLY A 74 15.98 -10.63 -23.82
N ARG A 75 14.88 -11.16 -23.26
CA ARG A 75 13.53 -11.02 -23.83
C ARG A 75 12.91 -9.65 -23.52
N LEU A 76 13.36 -9.01 -22.46
CA LEU A 76 13.05 -7.63 -22.09
C LEU A 76 14.37 -6.87 -22.00
N LYS A 77 14.39 -5.64 -22.52
CA LYS A 77 15.60 -4.83 -22.69
C LYS A 77 15.81 -3.81 -21.58
N SER A 78 14.80 -3.58 -20.73
CA SER A 78 14.89 -2.60 -19.64
C SER A 78 13.90 -2.85 -18.51
N HIS A 79 14.17 -2.28 -17.34
CA HIS A 79 13.20 -2.21 -16.25
C HIS A 79 11.92 -1.43 -16.63
N GLN A 80 12.00 -0.53 -17.61
CA GLN A 80 10.82 0.17 -18.12
C GLN A 80 9.91 -0.79 -18.88
N GLU A 81 10.47 -1.67 -19.71
CA GLU A 81 9.70 -2.71 -20.40
C GLU A 81 9.06 -3.69 -19.41
N ILE A 82 9.78 -4.11 -18.36
CA ILE A 82 9.21 -4.93 -17.28
C ILE A 82 7.96 -4.26 -16.69
N ARG A 83 8.05 -2.97 -16.31
CA ARG A 83 6.91 -2.23 -15.76
C ARG A 83 5.78 -2.07 -16.78
N GLN A 84 6.10 -1.91 -18.07
CA GLN A 84 5.10 -1.78 -19.11
C GLN A 84 4.33 -3.08 -19.32
N VAL A 85 4.99 -4.23 -19.28
CA VAL A 85 4.34 -5.54 -19.33
C VAL A 85 3.34 -5.66 -18.18
N VAL A 86 3.77 -5.40 -16.93
CA VAL A 86 2.84 -5.44 -15.78
C VAL A 86 1.61 -4.54 -15.98
N ARG A 87 1.82 -3.30 -16.43
CA ARG A 87 0.73 -2.31 -16.63
C ARG A 87 -0.27 -2.69 -17.72
N THR A 88 0.19 -3.40 -18.75
CA THR A 88 -0.65 -3.79 -19.90
C THR A 88 -1.26 -5.16 -19.75
N SER A 89 -0.72 -6.02 -18.87
CA SER A 89 -1.21 -7.38 -18.65
C SER A 89 -2.25 -7.51 -17.52
N PHE A 90 -2.33 -6.55 -16.60
CA PHE A 90 -3.21 -6.65 -15.42
C PHE A 90 -3.98 -5.36 -15.16
N PRO A 91 -5.22 -5.47 -14.65
CA PRO A 91 -5.96 -4.29 -14.22
C PRO A 91 -5.25 -3.61 -13.05
N ILE A 92 -5.19 -2.29 -13.10
CA ILE A 92 -4.69 -1.43 -12.03
C ILE A 92 -5.83 -0.52 -11.61
N GLU A 93 -6.22 -0.58 -10.33
CA GLU A 93 -7.17 0.37 -9.75
C GLU A 93 -6.42 1.37 -8.86
N THR A 94 -6.81 2.64 -8.95
CA THR A 94 -6.23 3.73 -8.16
C THR A 94 -7.30 4.33 -7.25
N PHE A 95 -7.00 4.44 -5.97
CA PHE A 95 -7.86 5.03 -4.95
C PHE A 95 -7.22 6.34 -4.47
N GLN A 96 -7.97 7.42 -4.55
CA GLN A 96 -7.54 8.72 -4.06
C GLN A 96 -8.09 8.94 -2.64
N PRO A 97 -7.33 9.61 -1.76
CA PRO A 97 -7.81 9.95 -0.44
C PRO A 97 -9.04 10.84 -0.54
N GLN A 98 -10.10 10.47 0.16
CA GLN A 98 -11.31 11.28 0.29
C GLN A 98 -11.19 12.13 1.55
N SER A 99 -11.45 13.44 1.44
CA SER A 99 -11.41 14.35 2.57
C SER A 99 -12.52 14.02 3.56
N ASN A 100 -12.18 13.32 4.63
CA ASN A 100 -13.11 13.00 5.71
C ASN A 100 -12.42 13.18 7.08
N PRO A 101 -12.81 14.23 7.84
CA PRO A 101 -12.24 14.52 9.16
C PRO A 101 -12.31 13.36 10.17
N SER A 102 -13.26 12.44 10.02
CA SER A 102 -13.44 11.32 10.95
C SER A 102 -12.22 10.39 11.00
N TRP A 103 -11.44 10.31 9.91
CA TRP A 103 -10.24 9.47 9.87
C TRP A 103 -9.15 9.98 10.82
N GLU A 104 -9.08 11.28 11.04
CA GLU A 104 -8.06 11.86 11.90
C GLU A 104 -8.42 11.74 13.39
N GLU A 105 -9.69 11.83 13.71
CA GLU A 105 -10.19 11.49 15.05
C GLU A 105 -9.99 10.00 15.36
N ALA A 106 -10.31 9.12 14.41
CA ALA A 106 -10.12 7.68 14.53
C ALA A 106 -8.63 7.31 14.66
N TRP A 107 -7.74 8.01 13.95
CA TRP A 107 -6.29 7.84 14.07
C TRP A 107 -5.79 8.20 15.46
N LYS A 108 -6.19 9.35 16.01
CA LYS A 108 -5.84 9.73 17.40
C LYS A 108 -6.29 8.67 18.40
N ARG A 109 -7.52 8.16 18.25
CA ARG A 109 -8.05 7.08 19.09
C ARG A 109 -7.22 5.80 18.96
N PHE A 110 -6.85 5.41 17.74
CA PHE A 110 -6.01 4.25 17.48
C PHE A 110 -4.65 4.37 18.19
N GLN A 111 -3.98 5.52 18.08
CA GLN A 111 -2.71 5.79 18.76
C GLN A 111 -2.84 5.68 20.29
N THR A 112 -3.93 6.21 20.88
CA THR A 112 -4.19 6.07 22.32
C THR A 112 -4.33 4.61 22.74
N LEU A 113 -5.07 3.81 21.97
CA LEU A 113 -5.27 2.39 22.26
C LEU A 113 -3.97 1.59 22.15
N ARG A 114 -3.14 1.86 21.14
CA ARG A 114 -1.87 1.17 20.93
C ARG A 114 -0.86 1.44 22.04
N LYS A 115 -0.80 2.68 22.55
CA LYS A 115 0.05 3.04 23.70
C LYS A 115 -0.33 2.29 24.98
N LYS A 116 -1.63 2.05 25.21
CA LYS A 116 -2.12 1.28 26.37
C LYS A 116 -1.79 -0.22 26.29
N GLN A 117 -1.57 -0.75 25.09
CA GLN A 117 -1.17 -2.16 24.89
C GLN A 117 0.35 -2.36 24.93
N GLY A 118 1.14 -1.31 24.67
CA GLY A 118 2.61 -1.33 24.74
C GLY A 118 3.20 -1.21 26.16
N THR A 119 2.37 -1.09 27.19
CA THR A 119 2.78 -1.15 28.59
C THR A 119 2.56 -2.57 29.14
N HIS A 120 3.46 -3.47 28.80
CA HIS A 120 3.73 -4.65 29.62
C HIS A 120 5.17 -4.51 30.18
N PRO A 121 5.39 -4.71 31.48
CA PRO A 121 6.71 -4.60 32.12
C PRO A 121 7.73 -5.59 31.54
#